data_AF-A0A2R7SGQ5-F1
#
_entry.id   AF-A0A2R7SGQ5-F1
#
_cell.length_a   1.000
_cell.length_b   1.000
_cell.length_c   1.000
_cell.angle_alpha   90.00
_cell.angle_beta   90.00
_cell.angle_gamma   90.00
#
_symmetry.space_group_name_H-M   'P 1'
#
loop_
_entity.id
_entity.type
_entity.pdbx_description
1 polymer ?
#
loop_
_entity_poly.entity_id
_entity_poly.type
_entity_poly.pdbx_seq_one_letter_code
_entity_poly.pdbx_strand_id
1 'polypeptide(L)'
;LPAWNGRIVIDGTNPVEFIDPASPDANDPTNPLAAYGIKAVDLGGRYSSEIVRELVPGARLVKALNHLDVQVLPQPEVAGGQRVQFVSGDDAAAKTAVRGLLDAMGFFSVDLGGLDVGGRLASLPFGSLSAINFIKI
;
A
#
# COMPACT_ATOMS: atom_id res chain seq x y z
N LEU A 1 -5.66 -9.53 19.38
CA LEU A 1 -5.23 -10.18 18.11
C LEU A 1 -4.39 -11.41 18.46
N PRO A 2 -4.35 -12.46 17.62
CA PRO A 2 -3.50 -13.63 17.87
C PRO A 2 -2.02 -13.24 17.90
N ALA A 3 -1.19 -14.02 18.60
CA ALA A 3 0.26 -13.83 18.57
C ALA A 3 0.78 -14.05 17.14
N TRP A 4 1.48 -13.06 16.58
CA TRP A 4 1.97 -13.15 15.20
C TRP A 4 3.15 -14.10 15.05
N ASN A 5 3.94 -14.34 16.12
CA ASN A 5 4.99 -15.37 16.18
C ASN A 5 5.95 -15.37 14.98
N GLY A 6 6.38 -14.20 14.52
CA GLY A 6 7.27 -14.08 13.36
C GLY A 6 6.60 -14.38 12.02
N ARG A 7 5.27 -14.51 11.96
CA ARG A 7 4.55 -14.59 10.68
C ARG A 7 4.68 -13.29 9.90
N ILE A 8 4.66 -13.44 8.58
CA ILE A 8 4.65 -12.30 7.66
C ILE A 8 3.24 -11.73 7.64
N VAL A 9 3.14 -10.41 7.77
CA VAL A 9 1.90 -9.65 7.54
C VAL A 9 2.13 -8.76 6.34
N ILE A 10 1.27 -8.90 5.33
CA ILE A 10 1.26 -7.99 4.18
C ILE A 10 0.29 -6.86 4.46
N ASP A 11 0.79 -5.64 4.60
CA ASP A 11 0.00 -4.44 4.76
C ASP A 11 -0.36 -3.84 3.40
N GLY A 12 -1.60 -4.12 2.96
CA GLY A 12 -2.22 -3.51 1.78
C GLY A 12 -3.07 -2.27 2.08
N THR A 13 -3.01 -1.73 3.30
CA THR A 13 -3.93 -0.69 3.75
C THR A 13 -3.46 0.73 3.42
N ASN A 14 -4.41 1.66 3.38
CA ASN A 14 -4.19 3.10 3.39
C ASN A 14 -5.11 3.74 4.43
N PRO A 15 -4.73 4.88 5.04
CA PRO A 15 -5.51 5.49 6.11
C PRO A 15 -6.61 6.35 5.51
N VAL A 16 -7.71 5.73 5.10
CA VAL A 16 -8.84 6.39 4.43
C VAL A 16 -10.15 6.01 5.10
N GLU A 17 -11.12 6.92 5.04
CA GLU A 17 -12.49 6.68 5.52
C GLU A 17 -13.53 7.10 4.48
N PHE A 18 -14.69 6.44 4.50
CA PHE A 18 -15.81 6.80 3.65
C PHE A 18 -16.41 8.14 4.09
N ILE A 19 -16.72 8.97 3.10
CA ILE A 19 -17.36 10.26 3.31
C ILE A 19 -18.86 10.04 3.51
N ASP A 20 -19.44 10.67 4.52
CA ASP A 20 -20.88 10.84 4.62
C ASP A 20 -21.33 11.82 3.51
N PRO A 21 -22.19 11.42 2.55
CA PRO A 21 -22.64 12.30 1.47
C PRO A 21 -23.33 13.58 1.94
N ALA A 22 -23.83 13.62 3.18
CA ALA A 22 -24.44 14.81 3.77
C ALA A 22 -23.43 15.71 4.52
N SER A 23 -22.19 15.27 4.69
CA SER A 23 -21.15 16.04 5.38
C SER A 23 -20.56 17.15 4.49
N PRO A 24 -19.95 18.19 5.09
CA PRO A 24 -19.18 19.19 4.34
C PRO A 24 -18.07 18.58 3.47
N ASP A 25 -17.48 17.47 3.91
CA ASP A 25 -16.39 16.79 3.20
C ASP A 25 -16.81 16.24 1.84
N ALA A 26 -18.11 16.02 1.62
CA ALA A 26 -18.65 15.59 0.32
C ALA A 26 -18.43 16.63 -0.79
N ASN A 27 -18.20 17.89 -0.42
CA ASN A 27 -17.98 18.99 -1.34
C ASN A 27 -16.56 19.59 -1.23
N ASP A 28 -15.63 18.93 -0.53
CA ASP A 28 -14.24 19.40 -0.41
C ASP A 28 -13.53 19.30 -1.78
N PRO A 29 -13.24 20.44 -2.44
CA PRO A 29 -12.60 20.43 -3.75
C PRO A 29 -11.11 20.06 -3.68
N THR A 30 -10.54 19.97 -2.47
CA THR A 30 -9.13 19.66 -2.25
C THR A 30 -8.87 18.18 -2.00
N ASN A 31 -9.92 17.37 -1.80
CA ASN A 31 -9.78 15.95 -1.56
C ASN A 31 -9.41 15.18 -2.85
N PRO A 32 -8.19 14.64 -2.97
CA PRO A 32 -7.76 13.91 -4.17
C PRO A 32 -8.46 12.56 -4.33
N LEU A 33 -9.18 12.09 -3.31
CA LEU A 33 -9.89 10.81 -3.30
C LEU A 33 -11.41 10.95 -3.43
N ALA A 34 -11.93 12.17 -3.69
CA ALA A 34 -13.36 12.44 -3.77
C ALA A 34 -14.09 11.53 -4.78
N ALA A 35 -13.46 11.20 -5.92
CA ALA A 35 -14.01 10.29 -6.92
C ALA A 35 -14.29 8.87 -6.39
N TYR A 36 -13.62 8.48 -5.30
CA TYR A 36 -13.79 7.19 -4.63
C TYR A 36 -14.78 7.26 -3.45
N GLY A 37 -15.34 8.44 -3.14
CA GLY A 37 -16.21 8.63 -1.97
C GLY A 37 -15.50 8.44 -0.63
N ILE A 38 -14.16 8.58 -0.62
CA ILE A 38 -13.33 8.46 0.58
C ILE A 38 -12.46 9.70 0.74
N LYS A 39 -11.97 9.93 1.95
CA LYS A 39 -10.96 10.94 2.26
C LYS A 39 -9.83 10.33 3.07
N ALA A 40 -8.68 10.99 3.08
CA ALA A 40 -7.56 10.61 3.95
C ALA A 40 -7.89 10.88 5.42
N VAL A 41 -7.48 9.97 6.30
CA VAL A 41 -7.52 10.15 7.76
C VAL A 41 -6.25 10.87 8.19
N ASP A 42 -6.39 11.93 8.99
CA ASP A 42 -5.25 12.60 9.61
C ASP A 42 -4.64 11.72 10.70
N LEU A 43 -3.38 11.34 10.50
CA LEU A 43 -2.61 10.52 11.43
C LEU A 43 -1.64 11.34 12.30
N GLY A 44 -1.74 12.67 12.31
CA GLY A 44 -0.89 13.54 13.12
C GLY A 44 0.59 13.48 12.72
N GLY A 45 0.87 13.42 11.42
CA GLY A 45 2.24 13.32 10.87
C GLY A 45 2.83 11.91 10.81
N ARG A 46 2.14 10.92 11.38
CA ARG A 46 2.47 9.49 11.26
C ARG A 46 2.03 8.95 9.90
N TYR A 47 2.54 7.79 9.51
CA TYR A 47 2.09 7.09 8.30
C TYR A 47 1.40 5.78 8.65
N SER A 48 0.49 5.29 7.78
CA SER A 48 -0.41 4.18 8.10
C SER A 48 0.31 2.91 8.59
N SER A 49 1.39 2.49 7.93
CA SER A 49 2.07 1.25 8.31
C SER A 49 2.83 1.36 9.64
N GLU A 50 3.12 2.57 10.12
CA GLU A 50 3.60 2.80 11.49
C GLU A 50 2.57 2.34 12.52
N ILE A 51 1.30 2.70 12.29
CA ILE A 51 0.17 2.31 13.14
C ILE A 51 -0.10 0.81 12.98
N VAL A 52 -0.10 0.29 11.75
CA VAL A 52 -0.29 -1.15 11.51
C VAL A 52 0.77 -1.97 12.26
N ARG A 53 2.04 -1.52 12.26
CA ARG A 53 3.13 -2.18 13.00
C ARG A 53 2.83 -2.31 14.49
N GLU A 54 2.19 -1.31 15.11
CA GLU A 54 1.76 -1.35 16.52
C GLU A 54 0.60 -2.34 16.75
N LEU A 55 -0.27 -2.52 15.76
CA LEU A 55 -1.40 -3.45 15.82
C LEU A 55 -0.98 -4.92 15.60
N VAL A 56 0.19 -5.17 15.02
CA VAL A 56 0.69 -6.53 14.75
C VAL A 56 2.01 -6.88 15.44
N PRO A 57 2.08 -6.80 16.78
CA PRO A 57 3.33 -7.05 17.51
C PRO A 57 3.86 -8.47 17.26
N GLY A 58 5.16 -8.56 16.97
CA GLY A 58 5.84 -9.81 16.65
C GLY A 58 5.64 -10.31 15.21
N ALA A 59 4.96 -9.56 14.34
CA ALA A 59 4.92 -9.83 12.91
C ALA A 59 6.17 -9.31 12.20
N ARG A 60 6.49 -9.93 11.06
CA ARG A 60 7.40 -9.35 10.05
C ARG A 60 6.54 -8.61 9.04
N LEU A 61 6.38 -7.29 9.23
CA LEU A 61 5.48 -6.46 8.44
C LEU A 61 6.11 -6.05 7.10
N VAL A 62 5.36 -6.21 6.01
CA VAL A 62 5.74 -5.80 4.66
C VAL A 62 4.60 -5.04 4.02
N LYS A 63 4.83 -3.79 3.60
CA LYS A 63 3.86 -3.01 2.81
C LYS A 63 3.95 -3.40 1.35
N ALA A 64 2.82 -3.77 0.75
CA ALA A 64 2.68 -4.08 -0.67
C ALA A 64 1.20 -4.02 -1.09
N LEU A 65 0.92 -4.02 -2.40
CA LEU A 65 -0.44 -4.07 -2.98
C LEU A 65 -1.35 -2.86 -2.67
N ASN A 66 -0.87 -1.84 -1.95
CA ASN A 66 -1.70 -0.73 -1.48
C ASN A 66 -1.81 0.44 -2.46
N HIS A 67 -0.88 0.56 -3.42
CA HIS A 67 -0.63 1.81 -4.15
C HIS A 67 -1.40 1.93 -5.47
N LEU A 68 -2.10 0.88 -5.91
CA LEU A 68 -2.83 0.85 -7.18
C LEU A 68 -4.33 0.78 -6.95
N ASP A 69 -5.08 1.25 -7.94
CA ASP A 69 -6.52 1.00 -8.01
C ASP A 69 -6.79 -0.51 -8.08
N VAL A 70 -7.78 -0.99 -7.32
CA VAL A 70 -8.14 -2.41 -7.30
C VAL A 70 -8.51 -2.94 -8.69
N GLN A 71 -9.03 -2.08 -9.58
CA GLN A 71 -9.44 -2.46 -10.95
C GLN A 71 -8.26 -2.89 -11.82
N VAL A 72 -7.02 -2.49 -11.50
CA VAL A 72 -5.85 -2.89 -12.29
C VAL A 72 -5.15 -4.14 -11.76
N LEU A 73 -5.48 -4.59 -10.54
CA LEU A 73 -4.87 -5.78 -9.93
C LEU A 73 -5.14 -7.09 -10.70
N PRO A 74 -6.30 -7.31 -11.35
CA PRO A 74 -6.51 -8.47 -12.21
C PRO A 74 -5.67 -8.49 -13.50
N GLN A 75 -4.90 -7.43 -13.77
CA GLN A 75 -4.09 -7.26 -14.98
C GLN A 75 -2.60 -7.11 -14.61
N PRO A 76 -1.95 -8.19 -14.12
CA PRO A 76 -0.52 -8.17 -13.78
C PRO A 76 0.37 -8.01 -15.00
N GLU A 77 -0.08 -8.44 -16.17
CA GLU A 77 0.55 -8.19 -17.46
C GLU A 77 -0.31 -7.21 -18.27
N VAL A 78 0.33 -6.16 -18.81
CA VAL A 78 -0.34 -5.13 -19.60
C VAL A 78 0.66 -4.45 -20.52
N ALA A 79 0.20 -4.00 -21.70
CA ALA A 79 1.04 -3.31 -22.67
C ALA A 79 2.34 -4.06 -23.05
N GLY A 80 2.31 -5.40 -23.01
CA GLY A 80 3.45 -6.26 -23.32
C GLY A 80 4.50 -6.40 -22.21
N GLY A 81 4.24 -5.90 -21.01
CA GLY A 81 5.14 -5.99 -19.87
C GLY A 81 4.43 -6.34 -18.56
N GLN A 82 5.20 -6.36 -17.48
CA GLN A 82 4.72 -6.68 -16.13
C GLN A 82 4.44 -5.40 -15.34
N ARG A 83 3.27 -5.32 -14.73
CA ARG A 83 2.91 -4.21 -13.83
C ARG A 83 3.78 -4.26 -12.58
N VAL A 84 4.27 -3.10 -12.17
CA VAL A 84 5.13 -2.98 -10.99
C VAL A 84 4.32 -3.05 -9.70
N GLN A 85 4.83 -3.78 -8.72
CA GLN A 85 4.36 -3.73 -7.32
C GLN A 85 5.49 -3.33 -6.39
N PHE A 86 5.27 -2.26 -5.62
CA PHE A 86 6.24 -1.81 -4.62
C PHE A 86 6.15 -2.65 -3.34
N VAL A 87 7.32 -2.95 -2.77
CA VAL A 87 7.48 -3.70 -1.53
C VAL A 87 8.36 -2.90 -0.58
N SER A 88 7.97 -2.77 0.68
CA SER A 88 8.76 -2.09 1.72
C SER A 88 8.65 -2.81 3.06
N GLY A 89 9.71 -2.86 3.85
CA GLY A 89 9.71 -3.60 5.11
C GLY A 89 11.12 -3.80 5.67
N ASP A 90 11.20 -4.04 6.98
CA ASP A 90 12.48 -4.07 7.69
C ASP A 90 13.14 -5.47 7.68
N ASP A 91 12.36 -6.53 7.47
CA ASP A 91 12.84 -7.92 7.39
C ASP A 91 13.08 -8.35 5.94
N ALA A 92 14.36 -8.60 5.59
CA ALA A 92 14.76 -8.97 4.24
C ALA A 92 14.21 -10.33 3.77
N ALA A 93 14.05 -11.30 4.67
CA ALA A 93 13.51 -12.61 4.34
C ALA A 93 12.00 -12.53 4.06
N ALA A 94 11.28 -11.72 4.84
CA ALA A 94 9.86 -11.46 4.63
C ALA A 94 9.61 -10.73 3.31
N LYS A 95 10.41 -9.69 3.01
CA LYS A 95 10.35 -9.01 1.70
C LYS A 95 10.63 -9.98 0.56
N THR A 96 11.66 -10.82 0.66
CA THR A 96 11.95 -11.83 -0.36
C THR A 96 10.77 -12.78 -0.58
N ALA A 97 10.12 -13.26 0.48
CA ALA A 97 8.95 -14.13 0.36
C ALA A 97 7.75 -13.42 -0.30
N VAL A 98 7.47 -12.17 0.08
CA VAL A 98 6.38 -11.38 -0.51
C VAL A 98 6.65 -11.07 -1.98
N ARG A 99 7.90 -10.75 -2.34
CA ARG A 99 8.31 -10.56 -3.73
C ARG A 99 8.12 -11.84 -4.56
N GLY A 100 8.52 -12.99 -4.04
CA GLY A 100 8.27 -14.28 -4.70
C GLY A 100 6.78 -14.56 -4.95
N LEU A 101 5.91 -14.16 -4.01
CA LEU A 101 4.46 -14.25 -4.21
C LEU A 101 3.97 -13.30 -5.33
N LEU A 102 4.44 -12.05 -5.34
CA LEU A 102 4.09 -11.07 -6.39
C LEU A 102 4.56 -11.51 -7.77
N ASP A 103 5.78 -12.03 -7.86
CA ASP A 103 6.36 -12.54 -9.10
C ASP A 103 5.57 -13.76 -9.60
N ALA A 104 5.16 -14.67 -8.71
CA ALA A 104 4.30 -15.81 -9.05
C ALA A 104 2.88 -15.41 -9.50
N MET A 105 2.41 -14.22 -9.11
CA MET A 105 1.17 -13.61 -9.59
C MET A 105 1.34 -12.85 -10.91
N GLY A 106 2.56 -12.80 -11.48
CA GLY A 106 2.85 -12.16 -12.76
C GLY A 106 3.27 -10.68 -12.68
N PHE A 107 3.35 -10.10 -11.48
CA PHE A 107 3.83 -8.73 -11.29
C PHE A 107 5.36 -8.66 -11.33
N PHE A 108 5.89 -7.45 -11.53
CA PHE A 108 7.31 -7.16 -11.27
C PHE A 108 7.47 -6.44 -9.93
N SER A 109 8.10 -7.09 -8.96
CA SER A 109 8.26 -6.49 -7.64
C SER A 109 9.50 -5.60 -7.50
N VAL A 110 9.33 -4.39 -6.95
CA VAL A 110 10.41 -3.43 -6.65
C VAL A 110 10.50 -3.19 -5.15
N ASP A 111 11.66 -3.48 -4.55
CA ASP A 111 11.94 -3.22 -3.14
C ASP A 111 12.36 -1.76 -2.93
N LEU A 112 11.57 -1.00 -2.16
CA LEU A 112 11.82 0.40 -1.82
C LEU A 112 12.61 0.57 -0.50
N GLY A 113 13.07 -0.53 0.10
CA GLY A 113 13.85 -0.51 1.33
C GLY A 113 13.03 -0.72 2.59
N GLY A 114 13.39 0.01 3.66
CA GLY A 114 12.75 -0.08 4.97
C GLY A 114 11.33 0.47 4.99
N LEU A 115 10.53 0.07 5.98
CA LEU A 115 9.12 0.42 6.05
C LEU A 115 8.89 1.94 6.14
N ASP A 116 9.69 2.62 6.96
CA ASP A 116 9.57 4.06 7.22
C ASP A 116 9.93 4.93 6.00
N VAL A 117 10.69 4.39 5.03
CA VAL A 117 11.07 5.09 3.79
C VAL A 117 10.12 4.69 2.67
N GLY A 118 10.15 3.43 2.26
CA GLY A 118 9.39 2.95 1.11
C GLY A 118 7.87 2.96 1.33
N GLY A 119 7.43 2.70 2.57
CA GLY A 119 6.01 2.71 2.91
C GLY A 119 5.36 4.07 2.69
N ARG A 120 6.06 5.17 3.00
CA ARG A 120 5.59 6.54 2.77
C ARG A 120 5.49 6.88 1.28
N LEU A 121 6.44 6.42 0.47
CA LEU A 121 6.45 6.68 -0.97
C LEU A 121 5.23 6.05 -1.66
N ALA A 122 4.81 4.86 -1.23
CA ALA A 122 3.71 4.12 -1.84
C ALA A 122 2.32 4.39 -1.21
N SER A 123 2.24 5.15 -0.11
CA SER A 123 0.97 5.40 0.60
C SER A 123 0.04 6.35 -0.16
N LEU A 124 -1.25 6.00 -0.24
CA LEU A 124 -2.27 6.93 -0.71
C LEU A 124 -2.58 8.00 0.34
N PRO A 125 -3.02 9.21 -0.08
CA PRO A 125 -2.97 9.72 -1.46
C PRO A 125 -1.68 10.50 -1.78
N PHE A 126 -0.81 10.72 -0.79
CA PHE A 126 0.26 11.72 -0.89
C PHE A 126 1.67 11.13 -1.13
N GLY A 127 1.80 9.81 -1.13
CA GLY A 127 3.03 9.15 -1.53
C GLY A 127 3.34 9.42 -3.00
N SER A 128 4.60 9.75 -3.32
CA SER A 128 5.03 10.11 -4.67
C SER A 128 4.93 8.97 -5.69
N LEU A 129 4.73 7.73 -5.23
CA LEU A 129 4.50 6.54 -6.07
C LEU A 129 3.06 6.03 -5.99
N SER A 130 2.18 6.73 -5.26
CA SER A 130 0.79 6.33 -5.11
C SER A 130 -0.03 6.58 -6.40
N ALA A 131 -0.89 5.62 -6.76
CA ALA A 131 -1.69 5.59 -7.98
C ALA A 131 -0.91 5.65 -9.31
N ILE A 132 0.42 5.56 -9.30
CA ILE A 132 1.23 5.56 -10.53
C ILE A 132 1.41 4.14 -11.04
N ASN A 133 1.01 3.91 -12.29
CA ASN A 133 1.16 2.62 -12.96
C ASN A 133 2.50 2.56 -13.72
N PHE A 134 3.48 1.89 -13.15
CA PHE A 134 4.72 1.54 -13.86
C PHE A 134 4.61 0.15 -14.49
N ILE A 135 5.14 0.01 -15.71
CA ILE A 135 5.21 -1.25 -16.44
C ILE A 135 6.69 -1.53 -16.73
N LYS A 136 7.16 -2.72 -16.36
CA LYS A 136 8.47 -3.23 -16.81
C LYS A 136 8.29 -3.90 -18.16
N ILE A 137 8.93 -3.35 -19.18
CA ILE A 137 9.04 -3.92 -20.54
C ILE A 137 10.24 -4.86 -20.62
#